data_AF-A0A538QKP8-F1
#
_entry.id   AF-A0A538QKP8-F1
#
_cell.length_a   1.000
_cell.length_b   1.000
_cell.length_c   1.000
_cell.angle_alpha   90.00
_cell.angle_beta   90.00
_cell.angle_gamma   90.00
#
_symmetry.space_group_name_H-M   'P 1'
#
loop_
_entity.id
_entity.type
_entity.pdbx_description
1 polymer ?
#
loop_
_entity_poly.entity_id
_entity_poly.type
_entity_poly.pdbx_seq_one_letter_code
_entity_poly.pdbx_strand_id
1 'polypeptide(L)'
;MTADRIAAADDRVRDAETRARDAEARARDAEARAEAARDAEARAQGAEQRAHDAEARVAEAEHRVVDAEARAHNAESRAQGAEARIAGADDRAHDAETRLRDAESRVVDAEHRAEAAHAQSTDLARELAQLQAAHAGGAPGDDGERRLAAAEQRAEAAEGNAQAFARQVAEMQNQIAALEREVANADNVRSFAAETEREIAALQRDLRDTRAKLAQMTLERDRLASELRDARGDDADTTNRRIAAKPGFDPDVTAQVDIAKYESLATKSSELEQKLAQLERDDAGLRRQLADAQERLRLAAIDLEDDNEMTRTGSQLPIAELAEHVTALEESINSLRANMRAASDETAMMDPSESVNTISHAVSQAAEHVETARAALRALAASIGMT
;
A
#
# COMPACT_ATOMS: atom_id res chain seq x y z
N MET A 1 78.69 -53.08 44.10
CA MET A 1 77.59 -53.94 43.57
C MET A 1 76.20 -53.56 44.07
N THR A 2 75.95 -53.42 45.37
CA THR A 2 74.63 -52.99 45.88
C THR A 2 74.42 -51.48 45.75
N ALA A 3 75.41 -50.66 46.09
CA ALA A 3 75.35 -49.20 45.95
C ALA A 3 75.19 -48.75 44.48
N ASP A 4 75.94 -49.35 43.54
CA ASP A 4 75.85 -49.01 42.11
C ASP A 4 74.48 -49.38 41.50
N ARG A 5 73.88 -50.48 41.98
CA ARG A 5 72.53 -50.89 41.57
C ARG A 5 71.46 -49.96 42.10
N ILE A 6 71.63 -49.42 43.31
CA ILE A 6 70.73 -48.42 43.90
C ILE A 6 70.86 -47.10 43.14
N ALA A 7 72.08 -46.63 42.87
CA ALA A 7 72.31 -45.41 42.09
C ALA A 7 71.71 -45.49 40.66
N ALA A 8 71.90 -46.63 39.97
CA ALA A 8 71.30 -46.85 38.67
C ALA A 8 69.76 -46.98 38.70
N ALA A 9 69.19 -47.43 39.83
CA ALA A 9 67.75 -47.45 40.04
C ALA A 9 67.22 -46.03 40.28
N ASP A 10 67.90 -45.22 41.09
CA ASP A 10 67.56 -43.81 41.34
C ASP A 10 67.59 -42.98 40.05
N ASP A 11 68.59 -43.18 39.20
CA ASP A 11 68.67 -42.47 37.91
C ASP A 11 67.54 -42.86 36.95
N ARG A 12 67.13 -44.15 36.94
CA ARG A 12 65.96 -44.59 36.18
C ARG A 12 64.66 -44.02 36.72
N VAL A 13 64.53 -43.89 38.04
CA VAL A 13 63.37 -43.25 38.68
C VAL A 13 63.32 -41.77 38.30
N ARG A 14 64.44 -41.04 38.37
CA ARG A 14 64.51 -39.62 37.95
C ARG A 14 64.17 -39.41 36.48
N ASP A 15 64.65 -40.27 35.60
CA ASP A 15 64.33 -40.24 34.17
C ASP A 15 62.84 -40.55 33.92
N ALA A 16 62.28 -41.54 34.63
CA ALA A 16 60.84 -41.84 34.57
C ALA A 16 59.99 -40.67 35.08
N GLU A 17 60.38 -40.02 36.18
CA GLU A 17 59.72 -38.81 36.70
C GLU A 17 59.77 -37.65 35.70
N THR A 18 60.91 -37.45 35.03
CA THR A 18 61.07 -36.40 34.02
C THR A 18 60.15 -36.65 32.82
N ARG A 19 60.11 -37.89 32.31
CA ARG A 19 59.21 -38.29 31.22
C ARG A 19 57.73 -38.17 31.62
N ALA A 20 57.39 -38.46 32.87
CA ALA A 20 56.03 -38.28 33.39
C ALA A 20 55.62 -36.80 33.39
N ARG A 21 56.51 -35.90 33.87
CA ARG A 21 56.28 -34.45 33.82
C ARG A 21 56.14 -33.92 32.39
N ASP A 22 56.97 -34.39 31.46
CA ASP A 22 56.85 -34.03 30.04
C ASP A 22 55.54 -34.51 29.42
N ALA A 23 55.07 -35.71 29.78
CA ALA A 23 53.79 -36.24 29.34
C ALA A 23 52.60 -35.44 29.90
N GLU A 24 52.66 -35.05 31.17
CA GLU A 24 51.66 -34.16 31.79
C GLU A 24 51.62 -32.79 31.12
N ALA A 25 52.78 -32.20 30.82
CA ALA A 25 52.85 -30.93 30.10
C ALA A 25 52.22 -31.02 28.70
N ARG A 26 52.49 -32.09 27.95
CA ARG A 26 51.86 -32.35 26.64
C ARG A 26 50.36 -32.58 26.74
N ALA A 27 49.89 -33.23 27.80
CA ALA A 27 48.46 -33.45 28.03
C ALA A 27 47.74 -32.12 28.31
N ARG A 28 48.32 -31.25 29.15
CA ARG A 28 47.78 -29.89 29.40
C ARG A 28 47.76 -29.04 28.12
N ASP A 29 48.82 -29.09 27.32
CA ASP A 29 48.86 -28.41 26.02
C ASP A 29 47.78 -28.93 25.06
N ALA A 30 47.53 -30.23 25.05
CA ALA A 30 46.48 -30.83 24.22
C ALA A 30 45.07 -30.44 24.69
N GLU A 31 44.83 -30.41 26.01
CA GLU A 31 43.57 -29.92 26.60
C GLU A 31 43.32 -28.45 26.25
N ALA A 32 44.31 -27.58 26.41
CA ALA A 32 44.19 -26.16 26.07
C ALA A 32 43.88 -25.94 24.58
N ARG A 33 44.46 -26.76 23.68
CA ARG A 33 44.13 -26.72 22.24
C ARG A 33 42.72 -27.21 21.95
N ALA A 34 42.26 -28.25 22.63
CA ALA A 34 40.91 -28.77 22.47
C ALA A 34 39.85 -27.75 22.95
N GLU A 35 40.12 -27.06 24.05
CA GLU A 35 39.27 -25.98 24.55
C GLU A 35 39.22 -24.81 23.56
N ALA A 36 40.37 -24.33 23.08
CA ALA A 36 40.44 -23.28 22.07
C ALA A 36 39.69 -23.62 20.76
N ALA A 37 39.71 -24.90 20.36
CA ALA A 37 38.97 -25.38 19.19
C ALA A 37 37.44 -25.33 19.38
N ARG A 38 36.94 -25.77 20.55
CA ARG A 38 35.50 -25.67 20.89
C ARG A 38 35.03 -24.23 20.93
N ASP A 39 35.87 -23.36 21.48
CA ASP A 39 35.64 -21.92 21.55
C ASP A 39 35.54 -21.27 20.17
N ALA A 40 36.38 -21.70 19.21
CA ALA A 40 36.32 -21.25 17.83
C ALA A 40 35.06 -21.77 17.12
N GLU A 41 34.70 -23.04 17.34
CA GLU A 41 33.47 -23.65 16.80
C GLU A 41 32.20 -22.91 17.26
N ALA A 42 32.10 -22.59 18.55
CA ALA A 42 30.98 -21.82 19.09
C ALA A 42 30.88 -20.41 18.47
N ARG A 43 32.01 -19.75 18.21
CA ARG A 43 32.05 -18.45 17.53
C ARG A 43 31.62 -18.56 16.06
N ALA A 44 32.05 -19.62 15.37
CA ALA A 44 31.65 -19.89 13.99
C ALA A 44 30.13 -20.12 13.89
N GLN A 45 29.55 -20.98 14.74
CA GLN A 45 28.10 -21.21 14.78
C GLN A 45 27.30 -19.92 15.06
N GLY A 46 27.77 -19.08 16.00
CA GLY A 46 27.15 -17.79 16.27
C GLY A 46 27.26 -16.80 15.11
N ALA A 47 28.34 -16.85 14.33
CA ALA A 47 28.46 -16.05 13.11
C ALA A 47 27.56 -16.57 11.98
N GLU A 48 27.38 -17.90 11.85
CA GLU A 48 26.48 -18.53 10.87
C GLU A 48 25.03 -18.13 11.10
N GLN A 49 24.57 -18.19 12.35
CA GLN A 49 23.20 -17.79 12.68
C GLN A 49 22.95 -16.31 12.32
N ARG A 50 23.88 -15.41 12.66
CA ARG A 50 23.76 -13.99 12.32
C ARG A 50 23.76 -13.75 10.82
N ALA A 51 24.55 -14.50 10.05
CA ALA A 51 24.57 -14.40 8.59
C ALA A 51 23.22 -14.84 8.00
N HIS A 52 22.66 -15.96 8.46
CA HIS A 52 21.34 -16.43 8.01
C HIS A 52 20.21 -15.45 8.37
N ASP A 53 20.22 -14.90 9.58
CA ASP A 53 19.23 -13.89 9.97
C ASP A 53 19.32 -12.64 9.07
N ALA A 54 20.53 -12.21 8.71
CA ALA A 54 20.75 -11.09 7.82
C ALA A 54 20.29 -11.38 6.38
N GLU A 55 20.53 -12.59 5.87
CA GLU A 55 20.04 -13.04 4.56
C GLU A 55 18.51 -13.04 4.51
N ALA A 56 17.84 -13.57 5.53
CA ALA A 56 16.38 -13.59 5.62
C ALA A 56 15.80 -12.17 5.60
N ARG A 57 16.42 -11.25 6.35
CA ARG A 57 15.99 -9.84 6.40
C ARG A 57 16.20 -9.11 5.06
N VAL A 58 17.27 -9.42 4.33
CA VAL A 58 17.49 -8.90 2.96
C VAL A 58 16.41 -9.42 2.01
N ALA A 59 16.10 -10.72 2.04
CA ALA A 59 15.06 -11.31 1.18
C ALA A 59 13.66 -10.69 1.44
N GLU A 60 13.30 -10.46 2.70
CA GLU A 60 12.06 -9.77 3.05
C GLU A 60 12.04 -8.33 2.52
N ALA A 61 13.16 -7.60 2.67
CA ALA A 61 13.28 -6.24 2.16
C ALA A 61 13.21 -6.17 0.62
N GLU A 62 13.78 -7.15 -0.08
CA GLU A 62 13.66 -7.29 -1.55
C GLU A 62 12.19 -7.47 -1.98
N HIS A 63 11.44 -8.35 -1.31
CA HIS A 63 10.00 -8.53 -1.58
C HIS A 63 9.23 -7.21 -1.40
N ARG A 64 9.52 -6.46 -0.33
CA ARG A 64 8.89 -5.16 -0.08
C ARG A 64 9.23 -4.11 -1.14
N VAL A 65 10.43 -4.17 -1.73
CA VAL A 65 10.80 -3.29 -2.86
C VAL A 65 9.97 -3.66 -4.09
N VAL A 66 9.82 -4.94 -4.42
CA VAL A 66 9.00 -5.39 -5.56
C VAL A 66 7.54 -4.95 -5.39
N ASP A 67 6.96 -5.14 -4.21
CA ASP A 67 5.58 -4.69 -3.92
C ASP A 67 5.43 -3.17 -4.06
N ALA A 68 6.41 -2.41 -3.57
CA ALA A 68 6.41 -0.95 -3.68
C ALA A 68 6.56 -0.47 -5.13
N GLU A 69 7.37 -1.15 -5.94
CA GLU A 69 7.51 -0.89 -7.38
C GLU A 69 6.19 -1.15 -8.12
N ALA A 70 5.51 -2.25 -7.84
CA ALA A 70 4.21 -2.56 -8.43
C ALA A 70 3.16 -1.50 -8.10
N ARG A 71 3.12 -1.03 -6.84
CA ARG A 71 2.23 0.07 -6.43
C ARG A 71 2.54 1.38 -7.14
N ALA A 72 3.82 1.74 -7.25
CA ALA A 72 4.25 2.94 -7.96
C ALA A 72 3.84 2.88 -9.44
N HIS A 73 4.01 1.73 -10.09
CA HIS A 73 3.63 1.55 -11.50
C HIS A 73 2.11 1.64 -11.72
N ASN A 74 1.31 1.06 -10.83
CA ASN A 74 -0.15 1.19 -10.89
C ASN A 74 -0.58 2.65 -10.72
N ALA A 75 0.02 3.36 -9.76
CA ALA A 75 -0.26 4.76 -9.52
C ALA A 75 0.12 5.63 -10.74
N GLU A 76 1.26 5.39 -11.38
CA GLU A 76 1.64 6.07 -12.63
C GLU A 76 0.64 5.83 -13.76
N SER A 77 0.16 4.60 -13.93
CA SER A 77 -0.88 4.28 -14.93
C SER A 77 -2.18 5.05 -14.65
N ARG A 78 -2.56 5.17 -13.37
CA ARG A 78 -3.72 5.98 -12.95
C ARG A 78 -3.51 7.46 -13.22
N ALA A 79 -2.31 8.01 -13.02
CA ALA A 79 -2.00 9.39 -13.38
C ALA A 79 -2.15 9.65 -14.88
N GLN A 80 -1.62 8.79 -15.74
CA GLN A 80 -1.79 8.94 -17.19
C GLN A 80 -3.29 8.97 -17.58
N GLY A 81 -4.09 8.10 -16.95
CA GLY A 81 -5.54 8.13 -17.12
C GLY A 81 -6.19 9.42 -16.60
N ALA A 82 -5.69 9.97 -15.49
CA ALA A 82 -6.17 11.24 -14.93
C ALA A 82 -5.78 12.43 -15.83
N GLU A 83 -4.56 12.48 -16.36
CA GLU A 83 -4.08 13.49 -17.30
C GLU A 83 -4.95 13.55 -18.56
N ALA A 84 -5.28 12.39 -19.14
CA ALA A 84 -6.18 12.33 -20.29
C ALA A 84 -7.59 12.87 -19.96
N ARG A 85 -8.09 12.61 -18.74
CA ARG A 85 -9.37 13.17 -18.28
C ARG A 85 -9.31 14.67 -18.03
N ILE A 86 -8.20 15.19 -17.51
CA ILE A 86 -7.98 16.65 -17.37
C ILE A 86 -8.00 17.30 -18.74
N ALA A 87 -7.23 16.78 -19.71
CA ALA A 87 -7.19 17.35 -21.05
C ALA A 87 -8.60 17.44 -21.67
N GLY A 88 -9.38 16.35 -21.57
CA GLY A 88 -10.77 16.37 -22.04
C GLY A 88 -11.70 17.26 -21.22
N ALA A 89 -11.44 17.46 -19.92
CA ALA A 89 -12.19 18.38 -19.08
C ALA A 89 -11.86 19.85 -19.38
N ASP A 90 -10.59 20.16 -19.65
CA ASP A 90 -10.11 21.48 -20.04
C ASP A 90 -10.68 21.89 -21.40
N ASP A 91 -10.70 20.97 -22.37
CA ASP A 91 -11.33 21.21 -23.68
C ASP A 91 -12.82 21.55 -23.53
N ARG A 92 -13.55 20.79 -22.70
CA ARG A 92 -14.96 21.06 -22.40
C ARG A 92 -15.18 22.37 -21.65
N ALA A 93 -14.33 22.69 -20.68
CA ALA A 93 -14.40 23.95 -19.95
C ALA A 93 -14.17 25.14 -20.90
N HIS A 94 -13.20 25.03 -21.82
CA HIS A 94 -12.94 26.06 -22.81
C HIS A 94 -14.11 26.28 -23.78
N ASP A 95 -14.74 25.20 -24.25
CA ASP A 95 -15.98 25.28 -25.04
C ASP A 95 -17.11 25.92 -24.24
N ALA A 96 -17.30 25.48 -22.99
CA ALA A 96 -18.32 26.00 -22.10
C ALA A 96 -18.13 27.50 -21.81
N GLU A 97 -16.90 27.95 -21.54
CA GLU A 97 -16.57 29.37 -21.38
C GLU A 97 -16.89 30.20 -22.63
N THR A 98 -16.59 29.65 -23.82
CA THR A 98 -16.90 30.32 -25.08
C THR A 98 -18.41 30.48 -25.26
N ARG A 99 -19.17 29.42 -24.95
CA ARG A 99 -20.64 29.42 -24.99
C ARG A 99 -21.24 30.31 -23.91
N LEU A 100 -20.59 30.43 -22.74
CA LEU A 100 -21.00 31.33 -21.66
C LEU A 100 -20.93 32.78 -22.14
N ARG A 101 -19.81 33.20 -22.72
CA ARG A 101 -19.64 34.55 -23.27
C ARG A 101 -20.68 34.88 -24.35
N ASP A 102 -20.98 33.92 -25.23
CA ASP A 102 -22.05 34.09 -26.24
C ASP A 102 -23.44 34.21 -25.59
N ALA A 103 -23.76 33.34 -24.63
CA ALA A 103 -25.03 33.36 -23.92
C ALA A 103 -25.21 34.66 -23.12
N GLU A 104 -24.18 35.14 -22.44
CA GLU A 104 -24.17 36.43 -21.73
C GLU A 104 -24.48 37.58 -22.68
N SER A 105 -23.82 37.64 -23.85
CA SER A 105 -24.11 38.66 -24.87
C SER A 105 -25.57 38.59 -25.33
N ARG A 106 -26.10 37.38 -25.54
CA ARG A 106 -27.49 37.18 -25.99
C ARG A 106 -28.52 37.53 -24.91
N VAL A 107 -28.19 37.33 -23.64
CA VAL A 107 -29.00 37.79 -22.51
C VAL A 107 -29.07 39.30 -22.51
N VAL A 108 -27.94 40.00 -22.59
CA VAL A 108 -27.90 41.46 -22.65
C VAL A 108 -28.74 41.99 -23.82
N ASP A 109 -28.63 41.39 -25.01
CA ASP A 109 -29.43 41.78 -26.17
C ASP A 109 -30.94 41.49 -26.00
N ALA A 110 -31.29 40.42 -25.29
CA ALA A 110 -32.69 40.10 -25.00
C ALA A 110 -33.27 40.98 -23.90
N GLU A 111 -32.49 41.35 -22.89
CA GLU A 111 -32.86 42.30 -21.84
C GLU A 111 -33.16 43.67 -22.45
N HIS A 112 -32.29 44.20 -23.32
CA HIS A 112 -32.58 45.44 -24.04
C HIS A 112 -33.87 45.37 -24.87
N ARG A 113 -34.14 44.23 -25.53
CA ARG A 113 -35.39 44.03 -26.29
C ARG A 113 -36.61 43.93 -25.38
N ALA A 114 -36.48 43.28 -24.23
CA ALA A 114 -37.54 43.18 -23.23
C ALA A 114 -37.86 44.56 -22.63
N GLU A 115 -36.84 45.35 -22.31
CA GLU A 115 -36.98 46.74 -21.85
C GLU A 115 -37.69 47.61 -22.89
N ALA A 116 -37.28 47.52 -24.15
CA ALA A 116 -37.93 48.24 -25.25
C ALA A 116 -39.41 47.83 -25.43
N ALA A 117 -39.71 46.53 -25.37
CA ALA A 117 -41.07 46.02 -25.43
C ALA A 117 -41.92 46.46 -24.23
N HIS A 118 -41.33 46.47 -23.03
CA HIS A 118 -41.98 46.99 -21.82
C HIS A 118 -42.28 48.48 -21.94
N ALA A 119 -41.32 49.30 -22.41
CA ALA A 119 -41.56 50.71 -22.64
C ALA A 119 -42.72 50.94 -23.62
N GLN A 120 -42.75 50.21 -24.75
CA GLN A 120 -43.85 50.24 -25.70
C GLN A 120 -45.20 49.84 -25.09
N SER A 121 -45.23 48.76 -24.29
CA SER A 121 -46.43 48.32 -23.58
C SER A 121 -46.93 49.40 -22.61
N THR A 122 -46.03 50.06 -21.87
CA THR A 122 -46.42 51.16 -20.96
C THR A 122 -46.94 52.39 -21.69
N ASP A 123 -46.38 52.72 -22.86
CA ASP A 123 -46.84 53.84 -23.68
C ASP A 123 -48.22 53.54 -24.27
N LEU A 124 -48.46 52.32 -24.78
CA LEU A 124 -49.76 51.86 -25.26
C LEU A 124 -50.81 51.83 -24.14
N ALA A 125 -50.44 51.36 -22.95
CA ALA A 125 -51.32 51.38 -21.79
C ALA A 125 -51.73 52.83 -21.40
N ARG A 126 -50.80 53.78 -21.53
CA ARG A 126 -51.07 55.20 -21.29
C ARG A 126 -51.99 55.79 -22.36
N GLU A 127 -51.77 55.45 -23.64
CA GLU A 127 -52.64 55.84 -24.75
C GLU A 127 -54.07 55.29 -24.58
N LEU A 128 -54.19 54.02 -24.18
CA LEU A 128 -55.46 53.38 -23.85
C LEU A 128 -56.22 54.11 -22.73
N ALA A 129 -55.53 54.43 -21.63
CA ALA A 129 -56.14 55.15 -20.52
C ALA A 129 -56.66 56.55 -20.97
N GLN A 130 -55.93 57.23 -21.85
CA GLN A 130 -56.36 58.51 -22.42
C GLN A 130 -57.58 58.36 -23.33
N LEU A 131 -57.62 57.34 -24.19
CA LEU A 131 -58.76 57.05 -25.06
C LEU A 131 -60.00 56.68 -24.25
N GLN A 132 -59.86 55.85 -23.22
CA GLN A 132 -60.94 55.48 -22.30
C GLN A 132 -61.50 56.72 -21.57
N ALA A 133 -60.64 57.61 -21.08
CA ALA A 133 -61.06 58.86 -20.44
C ALA A 133 -61.78 59.81 -21.41
N ALA A 134 -61.31 59.92 -22.65
CA ALA A 134 -61.97 60.72 -23.70
C ALA A 134 -63.34 60.14 -24.10
N HIS A 135 -63.46 58.82 -24.14
CA HIS A 135 -64.72 58.12 -24.44
C HIS A 135 -65.75 58.29 -23.31
N ALA A 136 -65.31 58.30 -22.04
CA ALA A 136 -66.17 58.57 -20.89
C ALA A 136 -66.71 60.02 -20.83
N GLY A 137 -66.06 60.97 -21.51
CA GLY A 137 -66.42 62.39 -21.55
C GLY A 137 -67.32 62.84 -22.71
N GLY A 138 -67.71 61.96 -23.64
CA GLY A 138 -68.50 62.29 -24.84
C GLY A 138 -69.48 61.18 -25.28
N ALA A 139 -70.40 61.46 -26.21
CA ALA A 139 -71.33 60.46 -26.74
C ALA A 139 -70.57 59.45 -27.63
N PRO A 140 -70.63 58.13 -27.34
CA PRO A 140 -69.84 57.14 -28.05
C PRO A 140 -70.34 57.00 -29.48
N GLY A 141 -69.43 57.17 -30.45
CA GLY A 141 -69.66 56.81 -31.84
C GLY A 141 -68.91 55.53 -32.19
N ASP A 142 -69.42 54.80 -33.18
CA ASP A 142 -68.85 53.55 -33.73
C ASP A 142 -67.34 53.63 -34.01
N ASP A 143 -66.84 54.80 -34.40
CA ASP A 143 -65.40 55.03 -34.67
C ASP A 143 -64.55 55.02 -33.39
N GLY A 144 -65.09 55.54 -32.29
CA GLY A 144 -64.40 55.57 -30.98
C GLY A 144 -64.26 54.17 -30.38
N GLU A 145 -65.32 53.37 -30.43
CA GLU A 145 -65.31 51.98 -29.96
C GLU A 145 -64.33 51.12 -30.76
N ARG A 146 -64.30 51.27 -32.10
CA ARG A 146 -63.34 50.56 -32.96
C ARG A 146 -61.89 50.93 -32.66
N ARG A 147 -61.62 52.21 -32.34
CA ARG A 147 -60.27 52.67 -31.98
C ARG A 147 -59.84 52.17 -30.61
N LEU A 148 -60.77 52.09 -29.65
CA LEU A 148 -60.52 51.50 -28.33
C LEU A 148 -60.17 50.01 -28.45
N ALA A 149 -61.01 49.24 -29.16
CA ALA A 149 -60.78 47.81 -29.37
C ALA A 149 -59.46 47.52 -30.10
N ALA A 150 -59.10 48.35 -31.09
CA ALA A 150 -57.82 48.23 -31.79
C ALA A 150 -56.62 48.56 -30.89
N ALA A 151 -56.76 49.51 -29.97
CA ALA A 151 -55.72 49.86 -29.01
C ALA A 151 -55.55 48.76 -27.94
N GLU A 152 -56.65 48.16 -27.48
CA GLU A 152 -56.65 47.06 -26.51
C GLU A 152 -55.91 45.84 -27.08
N GLN A 153 -56.23 45.44 -28.32
CA GLN A 153 -55.51 44.36 -29.01
C GLN A 153 -54.01 44.64 -29.17
N ARG A 154 -53.62 45.90 -29.41
CA ARG A 154 -52.19 46.26 -29.52
C ARG A 154 -51.48 46.18 -28.17
N ALA A 155 -52.14 46.60 -27.08
CA ALA A 155 -51.56 46.52 -25.75
C ALA A 155 -51.43 45.07 -25.28
N GLU A 156 -52.44 44.23 -25.50
CA GLU A 156 -52.38 42.79 -25.22
C GLU A 156 -51.25 42.10 -26.01
N ALA A 157 -51.10 42.42 -27.30
CA ALA A 157 -50.01 41.89 -28.11
C ALA A 157 -48.63 42.36 -27.63
N ALA A 158 -48.50 43.62 -27.21
CA ALA A 158 -47.26 44.16 -26.67
C ALA A 158 -46.89 43.52 -25.31
N GLU A 159 -47.87 43.31 -24.44
CA GLU A 159 -47.67 42.61 -23.17
C GLU A 159 -47.28 41.14 -23.39
N GLY A 160 -47.93 40.45 -24.33
CA GLY A 160 -47.57 39.09 -24.74
C GLY A 160 -46.13 38.99 -25.24
N ASN A 161 -45.68 39.96 -26.04
CA ASN A 161 -44.29 40.03 -26.51
C ASN A 161 -43.30 40.28 -25.36
N ALA A 162 -43.61 41.19 -24.45
CA ALA A 162 -42.77 41.46 -23.28
C ALA A 162 -42.62 40.23 -22.37
N GLN A 163 -43.72 39.52 -22.12
CA GLN A 163 -43.70 38.26 -21.37
C GLN A 163 -42.90 37.16 -22.08
N ALA A 164 -42.98 37.08 -23.42
CA ALA A 164 -42.19 36.12 -24.21
C ALA A 164 -40.68 36.40 -24.10
N PHE A 165 -40.26 37.67 -24.18
CA PHE A 165 -38.86 38.04 -23.99
C PHE A 165 -38.38 37.76 -22.56
N ALA A 166 -39.19 38.04 -21.54
CA ALA A 166 -38.85 37.73 -20.15
C ALA A 166 -38.62 36.22 -19.92
N ARG A 167 -39.45 35.36 -20.53
CA ARG A 167 -39.24 33.90 -20.49
C ARG A 167 -37.95 33.49 -21.20
N GLN A 168 -37.67 34.08 -22.36
CA GLN A 168 -36.44 33.81 -23.11
C GLN A 168 -35.19 34.18 -22.31
N VAL A 169 -35.20 35.32 -21.61
CA VAL A 169 -34.11 35.73 -20.71
C VAL A 169 -33.93 34.70 -19.58
N ALA A 170 -35.01 34.27 -18.93
CA ALA A 170 -34.94 33.27 -17.87
C ALA A 170 -34.39 31.92 -18.35
N GLU A 171 -34.76 31.47 -19.55
CA GLU A 171 -34.22 30.25 -20.17
C GLU A 171 -32.71 30.38 -20.44
N MET A 172 -32.26 31.52 -20.97
CA MET A 172 -30.83 31.74 -21.23
C MET A 172 -30.03 31.86 -19.93
N GLN A 173 -30.58 32.47 -18.88
CA GLN A 173 -29.96 32.51 -17.55
C GLN A 173 -29.79 31.10 -16.96
N ASN A 174 -30.76 30.21 -17.16
CA ASN A 174 -30.63 28.80 -16.77
C ASN A 174 -29.54 28.07 -17.58
N GLN A 175 -29.36 28.40 -18.87
CA GLN A 175 -28.27 27.86 -19.70
C GLN A 175 -26.90 28.34 -19.22
N ILE A 176 -26.77 29.61 -18.85
CA ILE A 176 -25.55 30.17 -18.25
C ILE A 176 -25.20 29.40 -16.96
N ALA A 177 -26.16 29.24 -16.04
CA ALA A 177 -25.94 28.51 -14.80
C ALA A 177 -25.54 27.03 -15.02
N ALA A 178 -26.01 26.41 -16.11
CA ALA A 178 -25.60 25.05 -16.47
C ALA A 178 -24.15 25.01 -16.99
N LEU A 179 -23.74 25.98 -17.80
CA LEU A 179 -22.37 26.10 -18.31
C LEU A 179 -21.37 26.40 -17.19
N GLU A 180 -21.73 27.26 -16.23
CA GLU A 180 -20.90 27.53 -15.05
C GLU A 180 -20.64 26.25 -14.24
N ARG A 181 -21.64 25.37 -14.09
CA ARG A 181 -21.46 24.07 -13.44
C ARG A 181 -20.54 23.15 -14.23
N GLU A 182 -20.59 23.18 -15.56
CA GLU A 182 -19.69 22.40 -16.41
C GLU A 182 -18.23 22.83 -16.22
N VAL A 183 -17.97 24.14 -16.17
CA VAL A 183 -16.65 24.69 -15.86
C VAL A 183 -16.20 24.28 -14.45
N ALA A 184 -17.07 24.41 -13.44
CA ALA A 184 -16.75 23.99 -12.07
C ALA A 184 -16.44 22.48 -11.96
N ASN A 185 -17.12 21.64 -12.76
CA ASN A 185 -16.82 20.21 -12.82
C ASN A 185 -15.43 19.94 -13.38
N ALA A 186 -14.94 20.72 -14.35
CA ALA A 186 -13.58 20.59 -14.84
C ALA A 186 -12.54 20.93 -13.76
N ASP A 187 -12.80 21.93 -12.92
CA ASP A 187 -11.94 22.26 -11.78
C ASP A 187 -11.88 21.14 -10.73
N ASN A 188 -12.99 20.45 -10.51
CA ASN A 188 -13.01 19.27 -9.64
C ASN A 188 -12.14 18.13 -10.20
N VAL A 189 -12.19 17.90 -11.51
CA VAL A 189 -11.32 16.91 -12.18
C VAL A 189 -9.85 17.27 -12.03
N ARG A 190 -9.49 18.55 -12.21
CA ARG A 190 -8.12 19.05 -11.99
C ARG A 190 -7.66 18.85 -10.54
N SER A 191 -8.54 19.10 -9.58
CA SER A 191 -8.22 18.93 -8.16
C SER A 191 -7.95 17.46 -7.79
N PHE A 192 -8.77 16.54 -8.29
CA PHE A 192 -8.58 15.09 -8.09
C PHE A 192 -7.27 14.58 -8.71
N ALA A 193 -6.93 15.06 -9.90
CA ALA A 193 -5.68 14.70 -10.54
C ALA A 193 -4.46 15.22 -9.77
N ALA A 194 -4.51 16.46 -9.26
CA ALA A 194 -3.46 17.00 -8.39
C ALA A 194 -3.26 16.18 -7.11
N GLU A 195 -4.31 15.59 -6.57
CA GLU A 195 -4.22 14.66 -5.43
C GLU A 195 -3.54 13.33 -5.84
N THR A 196 -3.89 12.79 -7.00
CA THR A 196 -3.27 11.58 -7.55
C THR A 196 -1.77 11.78 -7.79
N GLU A 197 -1.35 12.94 -8.31
CA GLU A 197 0.06 13.28 -8.47
C GLU A 197 0.81 13.34 -7.14
N ARG A 198 0.18 13.88 -6.08
CA ARG A 198 0.77 13.91 -4.73
C ARG A 198 0.94 12.50 -4.16
N GLU A 199 -0.02 11.61 -4.38
CA GLU A 199 0.05 10.20 -3.98
C GLU A 199 1.24 9.50 -4.66
N ILE A 200 1.42 9.69 -5.97
CA ILE A 200 2.57 9.15 -6.72
C ILE A 200 3.88 9.69 -6.15
N ALA A 201 3.97 10.99 -5.91
CA ALA A 201 5.16 11.60 -5.35
C ALA A 201 5.49 11.11 -3.94
N ALA A 202 4.49 10.68 -3.15
CA ALA A 202 4.69 10.04 -1.87
C ALA A 202 5.19 8.59 -2.04
N LEU A 203 4.54 7.79 -2.88
CA LEU A 203 4.97 6.41 -3.18
C LEU A 203 6.39 6.34 -3.73
N GLN A 204 6.78 7.27 -4.61
CA GLN A 204 8.13 7.35 -5.14
C GLN A 204 9.19 7.73 -4.08
N ARG A 205 8.80 8.49 -3.05
CA ARG A 205 9.67 8.78 -1.90
C ARG A 205 9.83 7.56 -1.02
N ASP A 206 8.71 6.91 -0.68
CA ASP A 206 8.73 5.69 0.13
C ASP A 206 9.56 4.58 -0.53
N LEU A 207 9.45 4.43 -1.85
CA LEU A 207 10.26 3.49 -2.63
C LEU A 207 11.75 3.82 -2.61
N ARG A 208 12.13 5.10 -2.61
CA ARG A 208 13.54 5.51 -2.45
C ARG A 208 14.05 5.15 -1.05
N ASP A 209 13.24 5.39 -0.03
CA ASP A 209 13.60 5.09 1.35
C ASP A 209 13.71 3.58 1.61
N THR A 210 12.83 2.75 1.04
CA THR A 210 12.91 1.29 1.15
C THR A 210 14.14 0.74 0.42
N ARG A 211 14.45 1.24 -0.77
CA ARG A 211 15.69 0.87 -1.49
C ARG A 211 16.95 1.27 -0.71
N ALA A 212 16.96 2.43 -0.07
CA ALA A 212 18.08 2.86 0.77
C ALA A 212 18.26 1.94 1.98
N LYS A 213 17.16 1.55 2.64
CA LYS A 213 17.20 0.57 3.75
C LYS A 213 17.70 -0.80 3.29
N LEU A 214 17.22 -1.29 2.13
CA LEU A 214 17.71 -2.53 1.55
C LEU A 214 19.22 -2.48 1.30
N ALA A 215 19.72 -1.39 0.71
CA ALA A 215 21.15 -1.21 0.48
C ALA A 215 21.96 -1.27 1.79
N GLN A 216 21.47 -0.67 2.88
CA GLN A 216 22.11 -0.76 4.19
C GLN A 216 22.12 -2.20 4.72
N MET A 217 20.99 -2.91 4.62
CA MET A 217 20.87 -4.29 5.08
C MET A 217 21.78 -5.25 4.28
N THR A 218 21.93 -5.01 2.99
CA THR A 218 22.87 -5.75 2.12
C THR A 218 24.33 -5.54 2.57
N LEU A 219 24.72 -4.30 2.91
CA LEU A 219 26.05 -4.02 3.45
C LEU A 219 26.29 -4.71 4.81
N GLU A 220 25.29 -4.73 5.68
CA GLU A 220 25.35 -5.44 6.96
C GLU A 220 25.49 -6.95 6.77
N ARG A 221 24.72 -7.54 5.84
CA ARG A 221 24.86 -8.95 5.45
C ARG A 221 26.27 -9.24 4.94
N ASP A 222 26.80 -8.43 4.03
CA ASP A 222 28.14 -8.63 3.46
C ASP A 222 29.24 -8.55 4.53
N ARG A 223 29.07 -7.65 5.50
CA ARG A 223 29.94 -7.55 6.67
C ARG A 223 29.86 -8.82 7.54
N LEU A 224 28.66 -9.31 7.84
CA LEU A 224 28.47 -10.55 8.61
C LEU A 224 29.02 -11.77 7.87
N ALA A 225 28.88 -11.82 6.55
CA ALA A 225 29.48 -12.85 5.72
C ALA A 225 31.02 -12.81 5.75
N SER A 226 31.62 -11.62 5.88
CA SER A 226 33.07 -11.49 6.12
C SER A 226 33.46 -11.97 7.52
N GLU A 227 32.73 -11.56 8.55
CA GLU A 227 32.96 -12.04 9.93
C GLU A 227 32.85 -13.55 10.02
N LEU A 228 31.94 -14.17 9.26
CA LEU A 228 31.81 -15.62 9.19
C LEU A 228 33.03 -16.29 8.53
N ARG A 229 33.56 -15.73 7.43
CA ARG A 229 34.80 -16.23 6.82
C ARG A 229 35.98 -16.17 7.79
N ASP A 230 36.11 -15.06 8.51
CA ASP A 230 37.16 -14.88 9.51
C ASP A 230 36.99 -15.86 10.68
N ALA A 231 35.75 -16.08 11.14
CA ALA A 231 35.44 -17.01 12.24
C ALA A 231 35.68 -18.49 11.87
N ARG A 232 35.45 -18.86 10.60
CA ARG A 232 35.78 -20.19 10.07
C ARG A 232 37.28 -20.40 9.86
N GLY A 233 38.08 -19.34 9.88
CA GLY A 233 39.53 -19.41 9.73
C GLY A 233 39.96 -19.82 8.32
N ASP A 234 39.16 -19.48 7.29
CA ASP A 234 39.45 -19.76 5.88
C ASP A 234 40.63 -18.94 5.30
N ASP A 235 41.40 -18.26 6.16
CA ASP A 235 42.76 -17.82 5.83
C ASP A 235 43.66 -19.05 5.70
N ALA A 236 43.94 -19.43 4.45
CA ALA A 236 44.84 -20.50 4.02
C ALA A 236 46.30 -20.39 4.52
N ASP A 237 46.59 -19.62 5.58
CA ASP A 237 47.94 -19.24 5.99
C ASP A 237 48.25 -19.45 7.50
N THR A 238 47.46 -20.26 8.22
CA THR A 238 47.74 -20.54 9.65
C THR A 238 48.50 -21.84 9.91
N THR A 239 48.86 -22.63 8.89
CA THR A 239 49.58 -23.91 9.06
C THR A 239 51.06 -23.76 9.47
N ASN A 240 51.62 -22.54 9.56
CA ASN A 240 53.06 -22.36 9.80
C ASN A 240 53.45 -21.27 10.83
N ARG A 241 52.78 -21.20 11.97
CA ARG A 241 53.36 -20.53 13.14
C ARG A 241 53.84 -21.56 14.15
N ARG A 242 55.04 -22.11 13.92
CA ARG A 242 55.85 -22.77 14.95
C ARG A 242 55.93 -21.82 16.14
N ILE A 243 55.24 -22.16 17.22
CA ILE A 243 55.32 -21.44 18.48
C ILE A 243 56.73 -21.67 19.04
N ALA A 244 57.60 -20.71 18.78
CA ALA A 244 58.85 -20.57 19.52
C ALA A 244 58.48 -20.30 20.98
N ALA A 245 58.91 -21.23 21.86
CA ALA A 245 58.74 -21.12 23.29
C ALA A 245 59.30 -19.78 23.81
N LYS A 246 58.44 -18.99 24.46
CA LYS A 246 58.86 -17.94 25.39
C LYS A 246 58.57 -18.42 26.82
N PRO A 247 59.52 -18.29 27.76
CA PRO A 247 59.32 -18.70 29.15
C PRO A 247 58.63 -17.59 29.95
N GLY A 248 57.74 -17.99 30.86
CA GLY A 248 57.09 -17.12 31.84
C GLY A 248 55.61 -17.44 32.00
N PHE A 249 55.29 -18.59 32.61
CA PHE A 249 53.94 -18.91 33.05
C PHE A 249 53.75 -18.32 34.44
N ASP A 250 52.99 -17.23 34.53
CA ASP A 250 52.58 -16.62 35.79
C ASP A 250 51.06 -16.87 35.99
N PRO A 251 50.66 -17.77 36.91
CA PRO A 251 49.28 -18.22 37.04
C PRO A 251 48.31 -17.09 37.44
N ASP A 252 48.78 -16.03 38.11
CA ASP A 252 47.95 -14.90 38.54
C ASP A 252 47.54 -13.97 37.39
N VAL A 253 48.41 -13.78 36.38
CA VAL A 253 48.10 -12.96 35.20
C VAL A 253 47.09 -13.66 34.29
N THR A 254 47.18 -14.99 34.19
CA THR A 254 46.26 -15.81 33.39
C THR A 254 44.87 -15.84 34.04
N ALA A 255 44.79 -16.02 35.37
CA ALA A 255 43.52 -15.95 36.10
C ALA A 255 42.87 -14.56 36.03
N GLN A 256 43.63 -13.47 36.08
CA GLN A 256 43.09 -12.10 35.93
C GLN A 256 42.58 -11.82 34.51
N VAL A 257 43.27 -12.31 33.49
CA VAL A 257 42.83 -12.17 32.09
C VAL A 257 41.56 -12.98 31.82
N ASP A 258 41.41 -14.16 32.43
CA ASP A 258 40.20 -14.98 32.27
C ASP A 258 39.04 -14.42 33.09
N ILE A 259 39.25 -13.89 34.31
CA ILE A 259 38.22 -13.16 35.06
C ILE A 259 37.73 -11.94 34.27
N ALA A 260 38.62 -11.15 33.66
CA ALA A 260 38.23 -9.99 32.86
C ALA A 260 37.44 -10.39 31.59
N LYS A 261 37.76 -11.53 30.97
CA LYS A 261 36.97 -12.08 29.85
C LYS A 261 35.59 -12.54 30.30
N TYR A 262 35.49 -13.24 31.44
CA TYR A 262 34.22 -13.66 32.04
C TYR A 262 33.36 -12.47 32.44
N GLU A 263 33.95 -11.41 33.01
CA GLU A 263 33.25 -10.15 33.30
C GLU A 263 32.75 -9.50 32.01
N SER A 264 33.55 -9.45 30.93
CA SER A 264 33.10 -8.89 29.65
C SER A 264 32.00 -9.74 28.98
N LEU A 265 32.03 -11.06 29.17
CA LEU A 265 31.00 -11.98 28.69
C LEU A 265 29.72 -11.82 29.50
N ALA A 266 29.82 -11.67 30.83
CA ALA A 266 28.69 -11.38 31.70
C ALA A 266 28.04 -10.03 31.37
N THR A 267 28.82 -8.99 31.06
CA THR A 267 28.27 -7.70 30.61
C THR A 267 27.59 -7.81 29.25
N LYS A 268 28.18 -8.56 28.31
CA LYS A 268 27.56 -8.81 26.99
C LYS A 268 26.29 -9.65 27.11
N SER A 269 26.26 -10.65 28.01
CA SER A 269 25.07 -11.43 28.31
C SER A 269 23.96 -10.53 28.87
N SER A 270 24.29 -9.65 29.81
CA SER A 270 23.33 -8.69 30.37
C SER A 270 22.81 -7.69 29.32
N GLU A 271 23.68 -7.21 28.41
CA GLU A 271 23.24 -6.36 27.29
C GLU A 271 22.34 -7.11 26.30
N LEU A 272 22.62 -8.39 26.03
CA LEU A 272 21.78 -9.21 25.17
C LEU A 272 20.43 -9.50 25.83
N GLU A 273 20.40 -9.80 27.13
CA GLU A 273 19.16 -9.96 27.89
C GLU A 273 18.31 -8.68 27.90
N GLN A 274 18.94 -7.51 28.04
CA GLN A 274 18.24 -6.22 27.95
C GLN A 274 17.68 -5.96 26.55
N LYS A 275 18.43 -6.31 25.49
CA LYS A 275 17.95 -6.21 24.11
C LYS A 275 16.81 -7.18 23.83
N LEU A 276 16.87 -8.40 24.37
CA LEU A 276 15.80 -9.38 24.25
C LEU A 276 14.53 -8.88 24.93
N ALA A 277 14.64 -8.38 26.16
CA ALA A 277 13.52 -7.80 26.90
C ALA A 277 12.93 -6.54 26.22
N GLN A 278 13.74 -5.79 25.45
CA GLN A 278 13.26 -4.67 24.65
C GLN A 278 12.50 -5.16 23.41
N LEU A 279 13.04 -6.15 22.70
CA LEU A 279 12.37 -6.75 21.55
C LEU A 279 11.03 -7.42 21.93
N GLU A 280 10.95 -8.06 23.09
CA GLU A 280 9.70 -8.62 23.60
C GLU A 280 8.64 -7.54 23.90
N ARG A 281 9.05 -6.36 24.37
CA ARG A 281 8.14 -5.21 24.55
C ARG A 281 7.67 -4.64 23.24
N ASP A 282 8.57 -4.55 22.25
CA ASP A 282 8.24 -4.04 20.93
C ASP A 282 7.30 -5.00 20.18
N ASP A 283 7.53 -6.32 20.26
CA ASP A 283 6.61 -7.34 19.73
C ASP A 283 5.24 -7.28 20.42
N ALA A 284 5.20 -7.13 21.75
CA ALA A 284 3.94 -6.92 22.48
C ALA A 284 3.21 -5.63 22.03
N GLY A 285 3.95 -4.57 21.69
CA GLY A 285 3.41 -3.33 21.13
C GLY A 285 2.82 -3.54 19.74
N LEU A 286 3.55 -4.20 18.84
CA LEU A 286 3.11 -4.53 17.48
C LEU A 286 1.87 -5.44 17.49
N ARG A 287 1.82 -6.44 18.38
CA ARG A 287 0.64 -7.31 18.54
C ARG A 287 -0.60 -6.54 18.98
N ARG A 288 -0.47 -5.54 19.85
CA ARG A 288 -1.60 -4.66 20.22
C ARG A 288 -2.04 -3.80 19.05
N GLN A 289 -1.10 -3.21 18.32
CA GLN A 289 -1.41 -2.40 17.13
C GLN A 289 -2.12 -3.23 16.06
N LEU A 290 -1.71 -4.49 15.87
CA LEU A 290 -2.37 -5.42 14.95
C LEU A 290 -3.79 -5.73 15.42
N ALA A 291 -3.99 -6.00 16.71
CA ALA A 291 -5.31 -6.24 17.28
C ALA A 291 -6.24 -5.02 17.13
N ASP A 292 -5.72 -3.81 17.40
CA ASP A 292 -6.46 -2.55 17.22
C ASP A 292 -6.81 -2.31 15.74
N ALA A 293 -5.89 -2.61 14.82
CA ALA A 293 -6.14 -2.51 13.38
C ALA A 293 -7.18 -3.52 12.90
N GLN A 294 -7.14 -4.76 13.40
CA GLN A 294 -8.12 -5.79 13.11
C GLN A 294 -9.51 -5.41 13.64
N GLU A 295 -9.59 -4.83 14.84
CA GLU A 295 -10.87 -4.37 15.40
C GLU A 295 -11.43 -3.17 14.65
N ARG A 296 -10.58 -2.22 14.21
CA ARG A 296 -10.99 -1.12 13.32
C ARG A 296 -11.54 -1.63 12.00
N LEU A 297 -10.91 -2.65 11.42
CA LEU A 297 -11.37 -3.26 10.17
C LEU A 297 -12.70 -4.00 10.37
N ARG A 298 -12.88 -4.65 11.53
CA ARG A 298 -14.12 -5.30 11.94
C ARG A 298 -15.26 -4.29 12.13
N LEU A 299 -15.00 -3.16 12.80
CA LEU A 299 -15.99 -2.10 12.99
C LEU A 299 -16.36 -1.43 11.65
N ALA A 300 -15.38 -1.15 10.79
CA ALA A 300 -15.64 -0.62 9.46
C ALA A 300 -16.43 -1.59 8.57
N ALA A 301 -16.25 -2.90 8.75
CA ALA A 301 -17.04 -3.92 8.05
C ALA A 301 -18.50 -3.95 8.53
N ILE A 302 -18.77 -3.61 9.80
CA ILE A 302 -20.13 -3.49 10.34
C ILE A 302 -20.79 -2.20 9.84
N ASP A 303 -20.07 -1.07 9.79
CA ASP A 303 -20.58 0.19 9.23
C ASP A 303 -20.92 0.06 7.73
N LEU A 304 -20.18 -0.77 6.98
CA LEU A 304 -20.48 -1.12 5.58
C LEU A 304 -21.71 -2.03 5.42
N GLU A 305 -22.10 -2.80 6.45
CA GLU A 305 -23.33 -3.59 6.44
C GLU A 305 -24.57 -2.72 6.74
N ASP A 306 -24.45 -1.70 7.59
CA ASP A 306 -25.53 -0.74 7.89
C ASP A 306 -25.77 0.27 6.74
N ASP A 307 -24.72 0.74 6.05
CA ASP A 307 -24.86 1.63 4.88
C ASP A 307 -25.44 0.93 3.62
N ASN A 308 -25.41 -0.41 3.60
CA ASN A 308 -25.98 -1.22 2.52
C ASN A 308 -27.52 -1.27 2.57
N GLU A 309 -28.13 -0.94 3.71
CA GLU A 309 -29.59 -0.81 3.84
C GLU A 309 -30.11 0.57 3.36
N MET A 310 -29.26 1.60 3.36
CA MET A 310 -29.67 3.00 3.11
C MET A 310 -29.39 3.54 1.70
N THR A 311 -28.60 2.84 0.88
CA THR A 311 -28.11 3.33 -0.43
C THR A 311 -28.74 2.67 -1.66
N ARG A 312 -29.91 2.03 -1.51
CA ARG A 312 -30.63 1.43 -2.64
C ARG A 312 -31.47 2.42 -3.44
N THR A 313 -30.89 3.54 -3.86
CA THR A 313 -31.41 4.33 -4.99
C THR A 313 -30.30 5.14 -5.65
N GLY A 314 -29.98 4.81 -6.91
CA GLY A 314 -29.39 5.76 -7.85
C GLY A 314 -27.90 5.61 -8.17
N SER A 315 -27.53 4.58 -8.93
CA SER A 315 -26.57 4.69 -10.05
C SER A 315 -26.38 3.32 -10.71
N GLN A 316 -27.16 3.07 -11.76
CA GLN A 316 -26.90 1.94 -12.64
C GLN A 316 -25.66 2.25 -13.49
N LEU A 317 -24.61 1.45 -13.29
CA LEU A 317 -23.59 0.94 -14.24
C LEU A 317 -22.20 0.86 -13.58
N PRO A 318 -21.97 -0.22 -12.80
CA PRO A 318 -20.77 -1.04 -12.94
C PRO A 318 -21.05 -2.57 -12.94
N ILE A 319 -22.32 -2.98 -13.04
CA ILE A 319 -22.74 -4.40 -12.92
C ILE A 319 -22.21 -5.26 -14.09
N ALA A 320 -22.06 -4.68 -15.30
CA ALA A 320 -21.58 -5.42 -16.46
C ALA A 320 -20.08 -5.80 -16.36
N GLU A 321 -19.25 -4.86 -15.89
CA GLU A 321 -17.82 -5.09 -15.69
C GLU A 321 -17.58 -6.06 -14.51
N LEU A 322 -18.38 -5.92 -13.44
CA LEU A 322 -18.38 -6.87 -12.33
C LEU A 322 -18.81 -8.28 -12.78
N ALA A 323 -19.79 -8.40 -13.68
CA ALA A 323 -20.25 -9.67 -14.21
C ALA A 323 -19.17 -10.39 -15.04
N GLU A 324 -18.39 -9.65 -15.83
CA GLU A 324 -17.26 -10.21 -16.58
C GLU A 324 -16.16 -10.72 -15.62
N HIS A 325 -15.83 -9.95 -14.58
CA HIS A 325 -14.85 -10.37 -13.58
C HIS A 325 -15.29 -11.61 -12.78
N VAL A 326 -16.58 -11.70 -12.43
CA VAL A 326 -17.14 -12.89 -11.76
C VAL A 326 -17.04 -14.12 -12.66
N THR A 327 -17.34 -13.97 -13.96
CA THR A 327 -17.23 -15.07 -14.93
C THR A 327 -15.79 -15.54 -15.10
N ALA A 328 -14.83 -14.61 -15.24
CA ALA A 328 -13.40 -14.94 -15.35
C ALA A 328 -12.86 -15.62 -14.09
N LEU A 329 -13.33 -15.21 -12.91
CA LEU A 329 -12.94 -15.79 -11.63
C LEU A 329 -13.55 -17.20 -11.44
N GLU A 330 -14.77 -17.44 -11.91
CA GLU A 330 -15.36 -18.77 -11.95
C GLU A 330 -14.58 -19.74 -12.85
N GLU A 331 -14.15 -19.28 -14.03
CA GLU A 331 -13.30 -20.09 -14.93
C GLU A 331 -11.94 -20.42 -14.29
N SER A 332 -11.30 -19.44 -13.65
CA SER A 332 -10.03 -19.64 -12.94
C SER A 332 -10.15 -20.65 -11.80
N ILE A 333 -11.22 -20.58 -11.00
CA ILE A 333 -11.47 -21.51 -9.89
C ILE A 333 -11.83 -22.91 -10.40
N ASN A 334 -12.55 -23.02 -11.51
CA ASN A 334 -12.80 -24.32 -12.15
C ASN A 334 -11.51 -24.95 -12.69
N SER A 335 -10.59 -24.16 -13.25
CA SER A 335 -9.27 -24.61 -13.68
C SER A 335 -8.40 -25.05 -12.50
N LEU A 336 -8.36 -24.26 -11.42
CA LEU A 336 -7.64 -24.59 -10.20
C LEU A 336 -8.16 -25.90 -9.58
N ARG A 337 -9.47 -26.11 -9.57
CA ARG A 337 -10.11 -27.34 -9.11
C ARG A 337 -9.68 -28.57 -9.92
N ALA A 338 -9.58 -28.43 -11.24
CA ALA A 338 -9.13 -29.52 -12.11
C ALA A 338 -7.67 -29.89 -11.80
N ASN A 339 -6.80 -28.89 -11.59
CA ASN A 339 -5.41 -29.10 -11.20
C ASN A 339 -5.28 -29.73 -9.81
N MET A 340 -6.11 -29.30 -8.84
CA MET A 340 -6.12 -29.85 -7.49
C MET A 340 -6.61 -31.30 -7.44
N ARG A 341 -7.57 -31.68 -8.30
CA ARG A 341 -7.98 -33.08 -8.46
C ARG A 341 -6.86 -33.93 -9.08
N ALA A 342 -6.21 -33.43 -10.12
CA ALA A 342 -5.08 -34.13 -10.72
C ALA A 342 -3.94 -34.34 -9.72
N ALA A 343 -3.60 -33.32 -8.92
CA ALA A 343 -2.60 -33.42 -7.85
C ALA A 343 -3.03 -34.40 -6.75
N SER A 344 -4.31 -34.41 -6.38
CA SER A 344 -4.88 -35.36 -5.41
C SER A 344 -4.78 -36.81 -5.93
N ASP A 345 -5.19 -37.05 -7.17
CA ASP A 345 -5.11 -38.37 -7.83
C ASP A 345 -3.66 -38.85 -7.98
N GLU A 346 -2.73 -37.93 -8.27
CA GLU A 346 -1.29 -38.21 -8.35
C GLU A 346 -0.71 -38.60 -6.99
N THR A 347 -1.04 -37.88 -5.91
CA THR A 347 -0.62 -38.27 -4.54
C THR A 347 -1.23 -39.60 -4.09
N ALA A 348 -2.41 -39.96 -4.58
CA ALA A 348 -3.06 -41.24 -4.29
C ALA A 348 -2.41 -42.44 -5.02
N MET A 349 -1.66 -42.19 -6.09
CA MET A 349 -0.91 -43.20 -6.86
C MET A 349 0.55 -43.34 -6.39
N MET A 350 1.01 -42.50 -5.46
CA MET A 350 2.37 -42.54 -4.91
C MET A 350 2.44 -43.46 -3.68
N ASP A 351 3.61 -44.08 -3.48
CA ASP A 351 3.84 -44.90 -2.29
C ASP A 351 3.72 -44.06 -1.00
N PRO A 352 3.01 -44.56 0.03
CA PRO A 352 2.74 -43.79 1.23
C PRO A 352 4.02 -43.52 2.01
N SER A 353 4.42 -42.25 2.04
CA SER A 353 5.48 -41.71 2.88
C SER A 353 4.96 -40.53 3.70
N GLU A 354 5.65 -40.17 4.78
CA GLU A 354 5.26 -39.05 5.65
C GLU A 354 5.14 -37.73 4.86
N SER A 355 6.02 -37.52 3.90
CA SER A 355 5.98 -36.38 2.98
C SER A 355 4.77 -36.42 2.04
N VAL A 356 4.45 -37.59 1.47
CA VAL A 356 3.28 -37.76 0.58
C VAL A 356 1.97 -37.58 1.34
N ASN A 357 1.89 -38.07 2.59
CA ASN A 357 0.72 -37.87 3.45
C ASN A 357 0.52 -36.38 3.82
N THR A 358 1.60 -35.66 4.09
CA THR A 358 1.55 -34.22 4.38
C THR A 358 1.07 -33.43 3.17
N ILE A 359 1.58 -33.75 1.98
CA ILE A 359 1.18 -33.13 0.70
C ILE A 359 -0.28 -33.46 0.38
N SER A 360 -0.69 -34.72 0.52
CA SER A 360 -2.08 -35.15 0.28
C SER A 360 -3.07 -34.44 1.22
N HIS A 361 -2.69 -34.24 2.48
CA HIS A 361 -3.51 -33.48 3.44
C HIS A 361 -3.61 -32.00 3.06
N ALA A 362 -2.50 -31.36 2.67
CA ALA A 362 -2.49 -29.97 2.21
C ALA A 362 -3.30 -29.77 0.92
N VAL A 363 -3.20 -30.71 -0.02
CA VAL A 363 -3.98 -30.70 -1.28
C VAL A 363 -5.48 -30.86 -0.98
N SER A 364 -5.85 -31.70 -0.01
CA SER A 364 -7.23 -31.88 0.43
C SER A 364 -7.81 -30.62 1.08
N GLN A 365 -7.05 -29.96 1.96
CA GLN A 365 -7.46 -28.69 2.59
C GLN A 365 -7.62 -27.57 1.55
N ALA A 366 -6.67 -27.45 0.63
CA ALA A 366 -6.75 -26.47 -0.45
C ALA A 366 -7.94 -26.74 -1.39
N ALA A 367 -8.30 -28.00 -1.64
CA ALA A 367 -9.49 -28.35 -2.41
C ALA A 367 -10.80 -27.92 -1.70
N GLU A 368 -10.86 -28.02 -0.36
CA GLU A 368 -11.99 -27.55 0.43
C GLU A 368 -12.15 -26.02 0.34
N HIS A 369 -11.06 -25.27 0.48
CA HIS A 369 -11.06 -23.81 0.32
C HIS A 369 -11.51 -23.37 -1.08
N VAL A 370 -11.16 -24.12 -2.13
CA VAL A 370 -11.61 -23.87 -3.51
C VAL A 370 -13.13 -24.08 -3.66
N GLU A 371 -13.72 -25.08 -2.99
CA GLU A 371 -15.18 -25.25 -2.99
C GLU A 371 -15.90 -24.14 -2.19
N THR A 372 -15.31 -23.69 -1.08
CA THR A 372 -15.83 -22.54 -0.32
C THR A 372 -15.81 -21.27 -1.16
N ALA A 373 -14.70 -20.98 -1.85
CA ALA A 373 -14.58 -19.84 -2.75
C ALA A 373 -15.62 -19.89 -3.89
N ARG A 374 -15.89 -21.08 -4.42
CA ARG A 374 -16.92 -21.27 -5.44
C ARG A 374 -18.34 -21.05 -4.91
N ALA A 375 -18.63 -21.48 -3.70
CA ALA A 375 -19.93 -21.23 -3.06
C ALA A 375 -20.15 -19.73 -2.83
N ALA A 376 -19.11 -19.01 -2.39
CA ALA A 376 -19.14 -17.57 -2.22
C ALA A 376 -19.34 -16.84 -3.56
N LEU A 377 -18.70 -17.29 -4.64
CA LEU A 377 -18.88 -16.69 -5.96
C LEU A 377 -20.26 -16.92 -6.56
N ARG A 378 -20.87 -18.09 -6.38
CA ARG A 378 -22.26 -18.30 -6.79
C ARG A 378 -23.22 -17.42 -6.01
N ALA A 379 -22.98 -17.22 -4.71
CA ALA A 379 -23.77 -16.31 -3.90
C ALA A 379 -23.62 -14.86 -4.38
N LEU A 380 -22.40 -14.46 -4.73
CA LEU A 380 -22.10 -13.16 -5.33
C LEU A 380 -22.80 -12.99 -6.69
N ALA A 381 -22.68 -13.96 -7.59
CA ALA A 381 -23.35 -13.97 -8.90
C ALA A 381 -24.89 -13.87 -8.77
N ALA A 382 -25.47 -14.57 -7.78
CA ALA A 382 -26.89 -14.47 -7.49
C ALA A 382 -27.31 -13.08 -6.95
N SER A 383 -26.45 -12.44 -6.14
CA SER A 383 -26.72 -11.11 -5.60
C SER A 383 -26.70 -10.00 -6.65
N ILE A 384 -25.96 -10.20 -7.76
CA ILE A 384 -25.88 -9.26 -8.89
C ILE A 384 -26.81 -9.63 -10.06
N GLY A 385 -27.67 -10.63 -9.89
CA GLY A 385 -28.72 -10.99 -10.86
C GLY A 385 -28.23 -11.80 -12.07
N MET A 386 -27.12 -12.54 -11.94
CA MET A 386 -26.54 -13.35 -13.03
C MET A 386 -27.11 -14.79 -13.14
N THR A 387 -28.21 -15.12 -12.45
CA THR A 387 -28.78 -16.49 -12.47
C THR A 387 -29.66 -16.79 -13.65
#